data_AF-A0A0H2QX80-F1
#
_entry.id   AF-A0A0H2QX80-F1
#
_cell.length_a   1.000
_cell.length_b   1.000
_cell.length_c   1.000
_cell.angle_alpha   90.00
_cell.angle_beta   90.00
_cell.angle_gamma   90.00
#
_symmetry.space_group_name_H-M   'P 1'
#
loop_
_entity.id
_entity.type
_entity.pdbx_description
1 polymer ?
#
loop_
_entity_poly.entity_id
_entity_poly.type
_entity_poly.pdbx_seq_one_letter_code
_entity_poly.pdbx_strand_id
1 'polypeptide(L)'
;MSYFECEDASSLGVKRRGTIRGKLSKLLEMPMEIFTEVACYMTPEDLMNLARTSAGLREILMSKSSKRVWEAARTVQGTIPPCPSDLSEPQYA
;
A
#
# COMPACT_ATOMS: atom_id res chain seq x y z
N MET A 1 23.72 47.28 -6.26
CA MET A 1 23.94 46.39 -5.11
C MET A 1 22.97 46.82 -4.03
N SER A 2 22.19 45.87 -3.50
CA SER A 2 21.15 45.95 -2.46
C SER A 2 20.03 46.99 -2.65
N TYR A 3 18.80 46.53 -2.90
CA TYR A 3 17.72 46.52 -1.91
C TYR A 3 16.79 45.35 -2.23
N PHE A 4 16.44 44.64 -1.18
CA PHE A 4 15.72 43.38 -1.10
C PHE A 4 14.28 43.74 -0.75
N GLU A 5 13.32 43.41 -1.59
CA GLU A 5 11.91 43.46 -1.19
C GLU A 5 11.17 42.23 -1.67
N CYS A 6 10.33 41.77 -0.75
CA CYS A 6 9.72 40.47 -0.63
C CYS A 6 8.33 40.47 -1.32
N GLU A 7 7.69 39.28 -1.31
CA GLU A 7 6.26 39.04 -1.54
C GLU A 7 5.86 38.93 -3.03
N ASP A 8 5.21 37.85 -3.48
CA ASP A 8 4.01 37.27 -2.86
C ASP A 8 3.92 35.76 -3.15
N ALA A 9 4.01 34.94 -2.09
CA ALA A 9 3.71 33.52 -2.15
C ALA A 9 2.19 33.32 -2.05
N SER A 10 1.49 33.44 -3.16
CA SER A 10 0.05 33.17 -3.20
C SER A 10 -0.19 31.66 -3.14
N SER A 11 -0.42 31.16 -1.93
CA SER A 11 -0.79 29.77 -1.68
C SER A 11 -2.17 29.51 -2.27
N LEU A 12 -2.23 28.75 -3.36
CA LEU A 12 -3.47 28.11 -3.78
C LEU A 12 -3.83 27.07 -2.73
N GLY A 13 -4.67 27.47 -1.79
CA GLY A 13 -5.27 26.59 -0.79
C GLY A 13 -6.10 25.52 -1.50
N VAL A 14 -5.47 24.37 -1.79
CA VAL A 14 -6.18 23.15 -2.13
C VAL A 14 -7.01 22.80 -0.91
N LYS A 15 -8.31 23.14 -0.94
CA LYS A 15 -9.29 22.66 0.03
C LYS A 15 -9.32 21.15 -0.08
N ARG A 16 -8.52 20.47 0.77
CA ARG A 16 -8.57 19.02 0.90
C ARG A 16 -10.00 18.70 1.30
N ARG A 17 -10.77 18.08 0.39
CA ARG A 17 -12.07 17.48 0.74
C ARG A 17 -11.81 16.66 1.99
N GLY A 18 -12.49 16.97 3.09
CA GLY A 18 -12.33 16.24 4.34
C GLY A 18 -12.44 14.76 4.03
N THR A 19 -11.38 14.01 4.35
CA THR A 19 -11.34 12.58 4.07
C THR A 19 -12.47 11.94 4.85
N ILE A 20 -13.58 11.63 4.20
CA ILE A 20 -14.60 10.75 4.75
C ILE A 20 -13.84 9.45 5.01
N ARG A 21 -13.54 9.21 6.27
CA ARG A 21 -12.78 8.05 6.69
C ARG A 21 -13.62 6.83 6.32
N GLY A 22 -13.22 6.14 5.25
CA GLY A 22 -13.97 5.01 4.72
C GLY A 22 -14.11 3.92 5.78
N LYS A 23 -15.15 3.09 5.71
CA LYS A 23 -15.41 2.02 6.68
C LYS A 23 -14.19 1.08 6.89
N LEU A 24 -13.35 0.96 5.86
CA LEU A 24 -12.11 0.16 5.87
C LEU A 24 -10.92 0.83 6.55
N SER A 25 -11.05 2.06 7.04
CA SER A 25 -9.94 2.73 7.75
C SER A 25 -9.50 2.01 9.02
N LYS A 26 -10.41 1.24 9.62
CA LYS A 26 -10.17 0.46 10.84
C LYS A 26 -9.21 -0.70 10.58
N LEU A 27 -9.08 -1.17 9.32
CA LEU A 27 -8.08 -2.16 8.94
C LEU A 27 -6.64 -1.65 9.08
N LEU A 28 -6.44 -0.34 9.10
CA LEU A 28 -5.13 0.25 9.35
C LEU A 28 -4.92 0.65 10.82
N GLU A 29 -5.95 0.50 11.67
CA GLU A 29 -5.86 0.76 13.12
C GLU A 29 -5.50 -0.50 13.91
N MET A 30 -5.69 -1.68 13.31
CA MET A 30 -5.30 -2.96 13.91
C MET A 30 -3.78 -3.15 13.86
N PRO A 31 -3.21 -3.98 14.75
CA PRO A 31 -1.81 -4.37 14.65
C PRO A 31 -1.51 -4.97 13.27
N MET A 32 -0.38 -4.58 12.69
CA MET A 32 0.07 -5.02 11.37
C MET A 32 0.05 -6.55 11.22
N GLU A 33 0.45 -7.27 12.27
CA GLU A 33 0.54 -8.73 12.28
C GLU A 33 -0.82 -9.39 11.99
N ILE A 34 -1.88 -8.86 12.59
CA ILE A 34 -3.24 -9.38 12.39
C ILE A 34 -3.70 -9.12 10.96
N PHE A 35 -3.36 -7.95 10.40
CA PHE A 35 -3.71 -7.63 9.02
C PHE A 35 -2.96 -8.56 8.05
N THR A 36 -1.66 -8.75 8.27
CA THR A 36 -0.83 -9.63 7.43
C THR A 36 -1.28 -11.09 7.51
N GLU A 37 -1.73 -11.55 8.69
CA GLU A 37 -2.29 -12.90 8.85
C GLU A 37 -3.53 -13.09 7.97
N VAL A 38 -4.48 -12.15 8.00
CA VAL A 38 -5.67 -12.21 7.13
C VAL A 38 -5.27 -12.14 5.65
N ALA A 39 -4.28 -11.31 5.32
CA ALA A 39 -3.79 -11.17 3.96
C ALA A 39 -3.11 -12.44 3.41
N CYS A 40 -2.56 -13.33 4.27
CA CYS A 40 -1.98 -14.60 3.85
C CYS A 40 -3.00 -15.57 3.22
N TYR A 41 -4.30 -15.38 3.49
CA TYR A 41 -5.38 -16.22 2.93
C TYR A 41 -5.96 -15.65 1.63
N MET A 42 -5.47 -14.49 1.16
CA MET A 42 -5.94 -13.83 -0.06
C MET A 42 -5.20 -14.33 -1.29
N THR A 43 -5.79 -14.15 -2.48
CA THR A 43 -5.05 -14.38 -3.73
C THR A 43 -4.12 -13.21 -4.04
N PRO A 44 -3.07 -13.39 -4.88
CA PRO A 44 -2.20 -12.30 -5.28
C PRO A 44 -2.96 -11.15 -5.97
N GLU A 45 -4.00 -11.48 -6.74
CA GLU A 45 -4.89 -10.49 -7.38
C GLU A 45 -5.64 -9.63 -6.37
N ASP A 46 -6.18 -10.26 -5.32
CA ASP A 46 -6.86 -9.55 -4.22
C ASP A 46 -5.92 -8.58 -3.50
N LEU A 47 -4.68 -9.00 -3.24
CA LEU A 47 -3.66 -8.16 -2.61
C LEU A 47 -3.32 -6.94 -3.48
N MET A 48 -3.19 -7.13 -4.80
CA MET A 48 -2.95 -6.04 -5.75
C MET A 48 -4.11 -5.06 -5.81
N ASN A 49 -5.34 -5.57 -5.83
CA ASN A 49 -6.53 -4.74 -5.78
C ASN A 49 -6.61 -3.97 -4.47
N LEU A 50 -6.31 -4.61 -3.34
CA LEU A 50 -6.32 -3.97 -2.03
C LEU A 50 -5.26 -2.85 -1.93
N ALA A 51 -4.05 -3.10 -2.43
CA ALA A 51 -2.99 -2.09 -2.51
C ALA A 51 -3.37 -0.86 -3.36
N ARG A 52 -4.22 -1.03 -4.38
CA ARG A 52 -4.70 0.09 -5.22
C ARG A 52 -5.77 0.95 -4.55
N THR A 53 -6.50 0.41 -3.57
CA THR A 53 -7.61 1.13 -2.92
C THR A 53 -7.19 2.13 -1.84
N SER A 54 -6.02 1.97 -1.22
CA SER A 54 -5.57 2.82 -0.12
C SER A 54 -4.05 2.95 -0.11
N ALA A 55 -3.57 4.19 0.07
CA ALA A 55 -2.14 4.46 0.19
C ALA A 55 -1.48 3.72 1.36
N GLY A 56 -2.18 3.57 2.49
CA GLY A 56 -1.64 2.83 3.64
C GLY A 56 -1.58 1.32 3.40
N LEU A 57 -2.59 0.76 2.73
CA LEU A 57 -2.57 -0.66 2.34
C LEU A 57 -1.45 -0.92 1.32
N ARG A 58 -1.25 0.02 0.37
CA ARG A 58 -0.13 -0.04 -0.56
C ARG A 58 1.21 -0.07 0.15
N GLU A 59 1.42 0.80 1.12
CA GLU A 59 2.68 0.88 1.87
C GLU A 59 2.97 -0.42 2.61
N ILE A 60 1.96 -1.02 3.23
CA ILE A 60 2.12 -2.30 3.94
C ILE A 60 2.36 -3.45 2.95
N LEU A 61 1.50 -3.60 1.93
CA LEU A 61 1.51 -4.76 1.03
C LEU A 61 2.71 -4.75 0.08
N MET A 62 3.18 -3.58 -0.37
CA MET A 62 4.33 -3.45 -1.27
C MET A 62 5.68 -3.41 -0.54
N SER A 63 5.68 -3.51 0.79
CA SER A 63 6.91 -3.51 1.59
C SER A 63 7.69 -4.82 1.48
N LYS A 64 8.94 -4.82 1.95
CA LYS A 64 9.72 -6.08 2.06
C LYS A 64 9.24 -6.97 3.19
N SER A 65 8.60 -6.42 4.23
CA SER A 65 8.11 -7.19 5.38
C SER A 65 6.88 -8.04 5.03
N SER A 66 6.10 -7.64 4.03
CA SER A 66 4.97 -8.42 3.52
C SER A 66 5.37 -9.57 2.59
N LYS A 67 6.67 -9.86 2.39
CA LYS A 67 7.12 -10.96 1.52
C LYS A 67 6.44 -12.30 1.86
N ARG A 68 6.31 -12.61 3.15
CA ARG A 68 5.66 -13.83 3.64
C ARG A 68 4.19 -13.92 3.26
N VAL A 69 3.50 -12.77 3.22
CA VAL A 69 2.11 -12.66 2.80
C VAL A 69 1.96 -13.06 1.34
N TRP A 70 2.84 -12.55 0.46
CA TRP A 70 2.81 -12.89 -0.96
C TRP A 70 3.21 -14.34 -1.24
N GLU A 71 4.20 -14.85 -0.50
CA GLU A 71 4.58 -16.27 -0.53
C GLU A 71 3.36 -17.16 -0.20
N ALA A 72 2.61 -16.83 0.87
CA ALA A 72 1.40 -17.54 1.25
C ALA A 72 0.26 -17.37 0.24
N ALA A 73 0.02 -16.15 -0.25
CA ALA A 73 -1.04 -15.87 -1.23
C ALA A 73 -0.87 -16.69 -2.53
N ARG A 74 0.37 -16.95 -2.95
CA ARG A 74 0.65 -17.82 -4.10
C ARG A 74 0.31 -19.28 -3.85
N THR A 75 0.47 -19.79 -2.63
CA THR A 75 0.12 -21.19 -2.33
C THR A 75 -1.39 -21.41 -2.35
N VAL A 76 -2.19 -20.37 -2.06
CA VAL A 76 -3.65 -20.39 -2.14
C VAL A 76 -4.13 -20.69 -3.57
N GLN A 77 -3.48 -20.11 -4.59
CA GLN A 77 -3.84 -20.33 -6.00
C GLN A 77 -3.25 -21.62 -6.57
N GLY A 78 -2.34 -22.28 -5.83
CA GLY A 78 -1.88 -23.65 -6.07
C GLY A 78 -1.44 -23.91 -7.51
N THR A 79 -0.40 -23.23 -8.01
CA THR A 79 0.32 -23.57 -9.27
C THR A 79 1.37 -22.54 -9.69
N ILE A 80 1.51 -21.40 -9.02
CA ILE A 80 2.45 -20.35 -9.47
C ILE A 80 3.90 -20.76 -9.09
N PRO A 81 4.84 -20.82 -10.07
CA PRO A 81 6.24 -21.07 -9.77
C PRO A 81 6.83 -20.00 -8.83
N PRO A 82 7.94 -20.30 -8.15
CA PRO A 82 8.58 -19.31 -7.29
C PRO A 82 8.91 -18.03 -8.08
N CYS A 83 8.71 -16.88 -7.45
CA CYS A 83 9.06 -15.59 -8.03
C CYS A 83 10.55 -15.59 -8.43
N PRO A 84 10.89 -15.20 -9.67
CA PRO A 84 12.28 -15.03 -10.10
C PRO A 84 13.05 -14.10 -9.17
N SER A 85 14.34 -14.34 -8.97
CA SER A 85 15.21 -13.50 -8.12
C SER A 85 15.27 -12.04 -8.54
N ASP A 86 14.91 -11.75 -9.79
CA ASP A 86 15.02 -10.45 -10.41
C ASP A 86 13.75 -9.60 -10.20
N LEU A 87 12.69 -10.21 -9.65
CA LEU A 87 11.40 -9.56 -9.43
C LEU A 87 11.03 -9.57 -7.94
N SER A 88 10.33 -8.52 -7.51
CA SER A 88 9.66 -8.55 -6.21
C SER A 88 8.32 -9.26 -6.31
N GLU A 89 7.87 -9.86 -5.21
CA GLU A 89 6.61 -10.60 -5.17
C GLU A 89 5.39 -9.81 -5.72
N PRO A 90 5.25 -8.50 -5.43
CA PRO A 90 4.17 -7.69 -6.00
C PRO A 90 4.32 -7.38 -7.50
N GLN A 91 5.54 -7.46 -8.05
CA GLN A 91 5.78 -7.28 -9.49
C GLN A 91 5.53 -8.56 -10.28
N TYR A 92 5.58 -9.71 -9.62
CA TYR A 92 5.39 -11.02 -10.21
C TYR A 92 3.93 -11.49 -10.17
N ALA A 93 3.17 -11.01 -9.18
CA ALA A 93 1.75 -11.29 -8.95
C ALA A 93 0.80 -10.71 -10.02
#